data_AF-A0A259IQ51-F1
#
_entry.id   AF-A0A259IQ51-F1
#
_cell.length_a   1.000
_cell.length_b   1.000
_cell.length_c   1.000
_cell.angle_alpha   90.00
_cell.angle_beta   90.00
_cell.angle_gamma   90.00
#
_symmetry.space_group_name_H-M   'P 1'
#
loop_
_entity.id
_entity.type
_entity.pdbx_description
1 polymer ?
#
loop_
_entity_poly.entity_id
_entity_poly.type
_entity_poly.pdbx_seq_one_letter_code
_entity_poly.pdbx_strand_id
1 'polypeptide(L)'
;ADPDSLRDPAQFTPPYAQNQWRSIKPEYLVVVGICTHLGCSPTAKFESGPQPSLPNTWPGGFLCPCHGSTFDMAGRVFKNKPAPDNLEVPPHMYLSDTKILVGEDKKA
;
A
#
# COMPACT_ATOMS: atom_id res chain seq x y z
N ALA A 1 10.19 -6.00 7.01
CA ALA A 1 8.87 -5.35 6.93
C ALA A 1 8.77 -4.21 7.93
N ASP A 2 8.71 -2.98 7.42
CA ASP A 2 8.63 -1.71 8.14
C ASP A 2 7.26 -1.04 7.87
N PRO A 3 6.17 -1.50 8.51
CA PRO A 3 4.81 -0.96 8.31
C PRO A 3 4.70 0.52 8.64
N ASP A 4 5.53 0.99 9.58
CA ASP A 4 5.46 2.32 10.16
C ASP A 4 6.40 3.30 9.42
N SER A 5 7.06 2.84 8.35
CA SER A 5 8.02 3.61 7.54
C SER A 5 9.12 4.29 8.38
N LEU A 6 9.60 3.66 9.46
CA LEU A 6 10.55 4.31 10.38
C LEU A 6 11.95 4.47 9.80
N ARG A 7 12.34 3.62 8.84
CA ARG A 7 13.68 3.68 8.22
C ARG A 7 13.85 4.91 7.33
N ASP A 8 12.84 5.18 6.50
CA ASP A 8 12.75 6.37 5.66
C ASP A 8 11.27 6.73 5.46
N PRO A 9 10.73 7.65 6.28
CA PRO A 9 9.31 7.99 6.25
C PRO A 9 8.82 8.50 4.89
N ALA A 10 9.69 9.15 4.11
CA ALA A 10 9.32 9.82 2.88
C ALA A 10 9.53 8.96 1.62
N GLN A 11 10.36 7.91 1.67
CA GLN A 11 10.70 7.10 0.50
C GLN A 11 9.49 6.46 -0.18
N PHE A 12 8.61 5.82 0.59
CA PHE A 12 7.44 5.11 0.06
C PHE A 12 6.11 5.80 0.39
N THR A 13 6.15 6.85 1.21
CA THR A 13 4.96 7.58 1.65
C THR A 13 5.27 9.09 1.69
N PRO A 14 4.86 9.84 0.66
CA PRO A 14 5.05 11.29 0.62
C PRO A 14 4.44 11.98 1.85
N PRO A 15 4.95 13.14 2.28
CA PRO A 15 4.46 13.83 3.49
C PRO A 15 2.95 14.03 3.57
N TYR A 16 2.29 14.36 2.45
CA TYR A 16 0.83 14.53 2.38
C TYR A 16 0.04 13.23 2.66
N ALA A 17 0.68 12.08 2.49
CA ALA A 17 0.11 10.76 2.73
C ALA A 17 0.65 10.11 4.02
N GLN A 18 1.42 10.82 4.85
CA GLN A 18 1.87 10.31 6.16
C GLN A 18 0.75 10.41 7.21
N ASN A 19 -0.33 9.70 6.94
CA ASN A 19 -1.52 9.59 7.78
C ASN A 19 -2.00 8.14 7.83
N GLN A 20 -3.03 7.87 8.63
CA GLN A 20 -3.52 6.50 8.86
C GLN A 20 -3.98 5.77 7.58
N TRP A 21 -4.39 6.50 6.54
CA TRP A 21 -4.98 5.98 5.29
C TRP A 21 -3.95 5.85 4.16
N ARG A 22 -2.78 6.50 4.31
CA ARG A 22 -1.77 6.62 3.26
C ARG A 22 -2.32 7.20 1.96
N SER A 23 -3.18 8.22 2.10
CA SER A 23 -3.88 8.86 0.98
C SER A 23 -4.13 10.34 1.23
N ILE A 24 -4.39 11.09 0.15
CA ILE A 24 -4.86 12.49 0.20
C ILE A 24 -6.34 12.52 0.62
N LYS A 25 -7.16 11.68 -0.03
CA LYS A 25 -8.58 11.48 0.30
C LYS A 25 -8.76 10.10 0.97
N PRO A 26 -9.31 10.01 2.20
CA PRO A 26 -9.40 8.75 2.97
C PRO A 26 -10.06 7.57 2.23
N GLU A 27 -10.99 7.85 1.34
CA GLU A 27 -11.77 6.87 0.58
C GLU A 27 -11.04 6.26 -0.63
N TYR A 28 -9.86 6.80 -1.01
CA TYR A 28 -9.09 6.33 -2.16
C TYR A 28 -7.65 6.00 -1.78
N LEU A 29 -7.25 4.75 -2.00
CA LEU A 29 -5.83 4.36 -1.96
C LEU A 29 -5.22 4.43 -3.36
N VAL A 30 -4.13 5.17 -3.50
CA VAL A 30 -3.34 5.28 -4.74
C VAL A 30 -1.93 4.80 -4.44
N VAL A 31 -1.56 3.65 -4.99
CA VAL A 31 -0.25 3.02 -4.76
C VAL A 31 0.29 2.39 -6.04
N VAL A 32 1.61 2.26 -6.13
CA VAL A 32 2.29 1.47 -7.16
C VAL A 32 2.10 -0.01 -6.83
N GLY A 33 1.47 -0.74 -7.75
CA GLY A 33 1.19 -2.18 -7.62
C GLY A 33 2.41 -3.09 -7.81
N ILE A 34 3.56 -2.71 -7.25
CA ILE A 34 4.84 -3.42 -7.34
C ILE A 34 5.28 -3.78 -5.91
N CYS A 35 5.37 -5.07 -5.62
CA CYS A 35 5.83 -5.55 -4.32
C CYS A 35 7.28 -5.12 -4.07
N THR A 36 7.52 -4.47 -2.93
CA THR A 36 8.84 -3.98 -2.50
C THR A 36 9.85 -5.08 -2.21
N HIS A 37 9.45 -6.36 -2.22
CA HIS A 37 10.40 -7.47 -2.13
C HIS A 37 11.23 -7.60 -3.41
N LEU A 38 10.62 -8.08 -4.50
CA LEU A 38 11.28 -8.41 -5.77
C LEU A 38 10.38 -8.09 -6.98
N GLY A 39 9.45 -7.15 -6.83
CA GLY A 39 8.76 -6.52 -7.96
C GLY A 39 7.50 -7.20 -8.51
N CYS A 40 7.08 -8.36 -7.98
CA CYS A 40 5.82 -8.98 -8.38
C CYS A 40 4.61 -8.07 -8.08
N SER A 41 3.54 -8.21 -8.87
CA SER A 41 2.28 -7.50 -8.61
C SER A 41 1.47 -8.16 -7.47
N PRO A 42 1.14 -7.45 -6.37
CA PRO A 42 0.24 -7.97 -5.36
C PRO A 42 -1.19 -8.15 -5.88
N THR A 43 -1.85 -9.20 -5.42
CA THR A 43 -3.23 -9.55 -5.77
C THR A 43 -4.22 -9.12 -4.70
N ALA A 44 -5.44 -8.78 -5.11
CA ALA A 44 -6.51 -8.37 -4.22
C ALA A 44 -6.98 -9.53 -3.33
N LYS A 45 -7.08 -9.26 -2.03
CA LYS A 45 -7.58 -10.15 -0.98
C LYS A 45 -8.39 -9.33 0.02
N PHE A 46 -9.40 -8.60 -0.46
CA PHE A 46 -10.11 -7.61 0.37
C PHE A 46 -11.10 -8.23 1.36
N GLU A 47 -11.62 -9.42 1.07
CA GLU A 47 -12.55 -10.11 1.96
C GLU A 47 -11.88 -10.54 3.27
N SER A 48 -12.53 -10.32 4.40
CA SER A 48 -12.06 -10.82 5.69
C SER A 48 -12.32 -12.32 5.84
N GLY A 49 -11.50 -13.00 6.65
CA GLY A 49 -11.68 -14.41 7.00
C GLY A 49 -10.80 -15.37 6.20
N PRO A 50 -11.04 -16.68 6.31
CA PRO A 50 -10.19 -17.70 5.71
C PRO A 50 -10.12 -17.57 4.20
N GLN A 51 -8.91 -17.48 3.67
CA GLN A 51 -8.64 -17.45 2.23
C GLN A 51 -7.41 -18.29 1.89
N PRO A 52 -7.30 -18.82 0.66
CA PRO A 52 -6.12 -19.56 0.24
C PRO A 52 -4.84 -18.75 0.46
N SER A 53 -3.83 -19.39 1.06
CA SER A 53 -2.51 -18.81 1.37
C SER A 53 -2.52 -17.65 2.37
N LEU A 54 -3.59 -17.49 3.15
CA LEU A 54 -3.73 -16.45 4.18
C LEU A 54 -4.17 -17.05 5.53
N PRO A 55 -3.93 -16.35 6.65
CA PRO A 55 -4.46 -16.76 7.95
C PRO A 55 -5.99 -16.79 7.97
N ASN A 56 -6.57 -17.64 8.81
CA ASN A 56 -8.04 -17.68 9.02
C ASN A 56 -8.60 -16.36 9.57
N THR A 57 -7.75 -15.54 10.19
CA THR A 57 -8.08 -14.23 10.77
C THR A 57 -7.71 -13.07 9.84
N TRP A 58 -7.65 -13.30 8.53
CA TRP A 58 -7.25 -12.27 7.57
C TRP A 58 -8.22 -11.07 7.62
N PRO A 59 -7.72 -9.83 7.81
CA PRO A 59 -8.58 -8.66 7.96
C PRO A 59 -8.97 -8.01 6.62
N GLY A 60 -8.37 -8.44 5.50
CA GLY A 60 -8.47 -7.76 4.20
C GLY A 60 -7.16 -7.07 3.80
N GLY A 61 -6.92 -6.94 2.50
CA GLY A 61 -5.76 -6.25 1.93
C GLY A 61 -5.25 -6.90 0.64
N PHE A 62 -3.93 -7.07 0.54
CA PHE A 62 -3.26 -7.61 -0.63
C PHE A 62 -2.31 -8.77 -0.28
N LEU A 63 -2.16 -9.70 -1.21
CA LEU A 63 -1.20 -10.80 -1.14
C LEU A 63 -0.30 -10.77 -2.37
N CYS A 64 1.02 -10.69 -2.17
CA CYS A 64 2.01 -10.96 -3.21
C CYS A 64 2.34 -12.47 -3.22
N PRO A 65 1.86 -13.24 -4.21
CA PRO A 65 1.94 -14.71 -4.19
C PRO A 65 3.36 -15.25 -4.38
N CYS A 66 4.29 -14.46 -4.91
CA CYS A 66 5.65 -14.93 -5.21
C CYS A 66 6.40 -15.43 -3.97
N HIS A 67 6.27 -14.74 -2.82
CA HIS A 67 6.97 -15.07 -1.58
C HIS A 67 6.10 -14.86 -0.33
N GLY A 68 4.77 -14.75 -0.49
CA GLY A 68 3.83 -14.66 0.63
C GLY A 68 3.84 -13.35 1.42
N SER A 69 4.34 -12.25 0.85
CA SER A 69 4.24 -10.94 1.48
C SER A 69 2.80 -10.45 1.44
N THR A 70 2.31 -9.94 2.56
CA THR A 70 0.94 -9.43 2.70
C THR A 70 0.97 -7.96 3.06
N PHE A 71 -0.01 -7.23 2.55
CA PHE A 71 -0.20 -5.81 2.81
C PHE A 71 -1.64 -5.56 3.26
N ASP A 72 -1.86 -4.56 4.11
CA ASP A 72 -3.21 -4.20 4.54
C ASP A 72 -3.95 -3.32 3.52
N MET A 73 -5.14 -2.85 3.87
CA MET A 73 -5.98 -1.99 3.02
C MET A 73 -5.39 -0.59 2.74
N ALA A 74 -4.35 -0.17 3.46
CA ALA A 74 -3.60 1.07 3.19
C ALA A 74 -2.27 0.77 2.47
N GLY A 75 -2.06 -0.46 2.00
CA GLY A 75 -0.82 -0.90 1.35
C GLY A 75 0.36 -1.02 2.31
N ARG A 76 0.13 -1.07 3.63
CA ARG A 76 1.21 -1.26 4.61
C ARG A 76 1.61 -2.72 4.67
N VAL A 77 2.90 -3.01 4.68
CA VAL A 77 3.41 -4.38 4.79
C VAL A 77 3.19 -4.91 6.21
N PHE A 78 2.63 -6.12 6.35
CA PHE A 78 2.55 -6.73 7.68
C PHE A 78 3.95 -7.07 8.23
N LYS A 79 4.15 -7.02 9.55
CA LYS A 79 5.41 -7.43 10.19
C LYS A 79 5.76 -8.88 9.79
N ASN A 80 7.06 -9.21 9.83
CA ASN A 80 7.59 -10.54 9.53
C ASN A 80 7.26 -11.07 8.12
N LYS A 81 7.22 -10.16 7.12
CA LYS A 81 7.10 -10.50 5.70
C LYS A 81 8.40 -10.22 4.94
N PRO A 82 8.66 -10.96 3.84
CA PRO A 82 9.86 -10.75 3.01
C PRO A 82 9.94 -9.34 2.39
N ALA A 83 8.80 -8.77 1.99
CA ALA A 83 8.74 -7.37 1.57
C ALA A 83 9.28 -6.47 2.70
N PRO A 84 10.32 -5.65 2.43
CA PRO A 84 10.89 -4.80 3.44
C PRO A 84 9.97 -3.62 3.75
N ASP A 85 9.24 -3.10 2.76
CA ASP A 85 8.58 -1.80 2.82
C ASP A 85 7.11 -1.83 2.39
N ASN A 86 6.39 -0.75 2.70
CA ASN A 86 5.02 -0.52 2.25
C ASN A 86 4.94 -0.36 0.73
N LEU A 87 3.76 -0.59 0.13
CA LEU A 87 3.54 -0.24 -1.28
C LEU A 87 3.70 1.27 -1.46
N GLU A 88 4.49 1.68 -2.46
CA GLU A 88 4.79 3.08 -2.73
C GLU A 88 3.51 3.88 -3.02
N VAL A 89 3.33 5.01 -2.36
CA VAL A 89 2.34 6.02 -2.77
C VAL A 89 3.03 6.93 -3.79
N PRO A 90 2.65 6.88 -5.08
CA PRO A 90 3.29 7.71 -6.09
C PRO A 90 2.89 9.18 -5.91
N PRO A 91 3.69 10.15 -6.41
CA PRO A 91 3.27 11.54 -6.53
C PRO A 91 1.93 11.62 -7.26
N HIS A 92 0.93 12.24 -6.66
CA HIS A 92 -0.37 12.43 -7.30
C HIS A 92 -1.12 13.62 -6.72
N MET A 93 -2.06 14.15 -7.50
CA MET A 93 -2.97 15.20 -7.06
C MET A 93 -4.34 15.05 -7.72
N TYR A 94 -5.37 15.64 -7.11
CA TYR A 94 -6.72 15.69 -7.66
C TYR A 94 -6.89 16.97 -8.49
N LEU A 95 -7.22 16.81 -9.78
CA LEU A 95 -7.55 17.93 -10.68
C LEU A 95 -9.02 18.36 -10.53
N SER A 96 -9.86 17.42 -10.10
CA SER A 96 -11.26 17.59 -9.70
C SER A 96 -11.67 16.42 -8.81
N ASP A 97 -12.91 16.38 -8.32
CA ASP A 97 -13.40 15.26 -7.52
C ASP A 97 -13.42 13.91 -8.25
N THR A 98 -13.41 13.93 -9.57
CA THR A 98 -13.50 12.73 -10.42
C THR A 98 -12.25 12.48 -11.25
N LYS A 99 -11.20 13.30 -11.11
CA LYS A 99 -9.99 13.21 -11.93
C LYS A 99 -8.74 13.33 -11.08
N ILE A 100 -7.93 12.27 -11.12
CA ILE A 100 -6.60 12.21 -10.52
C ILE A 100 -5.52 12.34 -11.61
N LEU A 101 -4.44 13.03 -11.29
CA LEU A 101 -3.19 13.02 -12.06
C LEU A 101 -2.13 12.30 -11.23
N VAL A 102 -1.50 11.27 -11.81
CA VAL A 102 -0.37 10.54 -11.21
C VAL A 102 0.92 10.98 -11.90
N GLY A 103 1.95 11.26 -11.10
CA GLY A 103 3.26 11.77 -11.54
C GLY A 103 3.55 13.22 -11.11
N GLU A 104 2.57 13.94 -10.55
CA GLU A 104 2.74 15.29 -10.01
C GLU A 104 1.92 15.46 -8.73
N ASP A 105 2.43 16.23 -7.76
CA ASP A 105 1.84 16.40 -6.42
C ASP A 105 1.83 17.88 -5.95
N LYS A 106 1.96 18.84 -6.87
CA LYS A 106 2.00 20.29 -6.58
C LYS A 106 0.78 20.83 -5.83
N LYS A 107 -0.32 20.08 -5.81
CA LYS A 107 -1.59 20.40 -5.13
C LYS A 107 -2.07 19.25 -4.24
N ALA A 108 -1.16 18.40 -3.80
CA ALA A 108 -1.46 17.30 -2.89
C ALA A 108 -1.83 17.80 -1.49
#